data_AF-A0A7X8QL63-F1
#
_entry.id   AF-A0A7X8QL63-F1
#
_cell.length_a   1.000
_cell.length_b   1.000
_cell.length_c   1.000
_cell.angle_alpha   90.00
_cell.angle_beta   90.00
_cell.angle_gamma   90.00
#
_symmetry.space_group_name_H-M   'P 1'
#
loop_
_entity.id
_entity.type
_entity.pdbx_description
1 polymer ?
#
loop_
_entity_poly.entity_id
_entity_poly.type
_entity_poly.pdbx_seq_one_letter_code
_entity_poly.pdbx_strand_id
1 'polypeptide(L)'
;MKTVTLRKFEELAINAHRWISFDSKKRAETIILEHERLLQSDLEFIPEEERNLYIKTFENYFTNWLYALEKCSSSAVTGRSRFNVQKSQKTNNAEERRYNEFQSWRKKTLKALETKEKTNQPAKKSEEKVFDGGKIIYNYNLNRLQILFNQKPDSEIIENLKKHGFRWSPKNRVWQRQLTENAIKAAGSIVESHK
;
A
#
# COMPACT_ATOMS: atom_id res chain seq x y z
N MET A 1 -6.54 -23.99 -3.89
CA MET A 1 -5.63 -23.89 -2.72
C MET A 1 -6.32 -24.49 -1.51
N LYS A 2 -5.60 -25.02 -0.52
CA LYS A 2 -6.21 -25.36 0.78
C LYS A 2 -6.61 -24.04 1.45
N THR A 3 -7.87 -23.91 1.86
CA THR A 3 -8.34 -22.76 2.63
C THR A 3 -7.64 -22.73 3.99
N VAL A 4 -7.00 -21.61 4.32
CA VAL A 4 -6.38 -21.43 5.64
C VAL A 4 -7.50 -21.12 6.63
N THR A 5 -7.58 -21.89 7.72
CA THR A 5 -8.66 -21.76 8.72
C THR A 5 -8.10 -21.33 10.07
N LEU A 6 -8.85 -20.46 10.75
CA LEU A 6 -8.55 -19.94 12.08
C LEU A 6 -9.39 -20.61 13.17
N ARG A 7 -10.18 -21.64 12.83
CA ARG A 7 -11.00 -22.44 13.76
C ARG A 7 -10.24 -22.97 14.99
N LYS A 8 -8.92 -23.17 14.90
CA LYS A 8 -8.09 -23.54 16.06
C LYS A 8 -8.05 -22.49 17.18
N PHE A 9 -8.57 -21.28 16.93
CA PHE A 9 -8.72 -20.20 17.90
C PHE A 9 -10.16 -20.02 18.40
N GLU A 10 -11.09 -20.94 18.09
CA GLU A 10 -12.51 -20.83 18.46
C GLU A 10 -12.73 -20.68 19.97
N GLU A 11 -12.14 -21.55 20.79
CA GLU A 11 -12.22 -21.44 22.25
C GLU A 11 -11.63 -20.12 22.78
N LEU A 12 -10.50 -19.67 22.20
CA LEU A 12 -9.86 -18.41 22.58
C LEU A 12 -10.75 -17.21 22.22
N ALA A 13 -11.39 -17.22 21.06
CA ALA A 13 -12.31 -16.18 20.63
C ALA A 13 -13.62 -16.18 21.47
N ILE A 14 -14.14 -17.34 21.86
CA ILE A 14 -15.27 -17.47 22.79
C ILE A 14 -14.90 -16.86 24.15
N ASN A 15 -13.72 -17.17 24.68
CA ASN A 15 -13.22 -16.58 25.92
C ASN A 15 -13.02 -15.06 25.80
N ALA A 16 -12.45 -14.60 24.68
CA ALA A 16 -12.25 -13.18 24.40
C ALA A 16 -13.55 -12.37 24.41
N HIS A 17 -14.68 -12.96 23.98
CA HIS A 17 -15.97 -12.30 23.98
C HIS A 17 -16.82 -12.47 25.26
N ARG A 18 -16.41 -13.34 26.19
CA ARG A 18 -17.20 -13.73 27.37
C ARG A 18 -17.68 -12.57 28.24
N TRP A 19 -16.88 -11.50 28.36
CA TRP A 19 -17.18 -10.35 29.23
C TRP A 19 -17.68 -9.11 28.48
N ILE A 20 -17.85 -9.21 27.16
CA ILE A 20 -18.19 -8.09 26.27
C ILE A 20 -19.37 -8.37 25.32
N SER A 21 -19.81 -9.63 25.18
CA SER A 21 -21.00 -10.04 24.43
C SER A 21 -21.93 -10.90 25.28
N PHE A 22 -23.24 -10.79 25.05
CA PHE A 22 -24.23 -11.72 25.62
C PHE A 22 -24.22 -13.09 24.93
N ASP A 23 -23.79 -13.12 23.67
CA ASP A 23 -23.54 -14.34 22.90
C ASP A 23 -22.09 -14.32 22.44
N SER A 24 -21.21 -14.97 23.22
CA SER A 24 -19.78 -15.04 22.92
C SER A 24 -19.46 -16.01 21.78
N LYS A 25 -20.27 -17.06 21.59
CA LYS A 25 -20.09 -18.05 20.52
C LYS A 25 -20.32 -17.43 19.15
N LYS A 26 -21.49 -16.84 18.93
CA LYS A 26 -21.82 -16.18 17.66
C LYS A 26 -20.86 -15.03 17.35
N ARG A 27 -20.39 -14.30 18.37
CA ARG A 27 -19.39 -13.24 18.15
C ARG A 27 -18.01 -13.81 17.78
N ALA A 28 -17.58 -14.90 18.41
CA ALA A 28 -16.35 -15.62 18.07
C ALA A 28 -16.37 -16.18 16.65
N GLU A 29 -17.45 -16.87 16.26
CA GLU A 29 -17.70 -17.34 14.89
C GLU A 29 -17.57 -16.19 13.88
N THR A 30 -18.23 -15.05 14.17
CA THR A 30 -18.17 -13.86 13.31
C THR A 30 -16.74 -13.34 13.16
N ILE A 31 -16.00 -13.16 14.27
CA ILE A 31 -14.60 -12.69 14.25
C ILE A 31 -13.70 -13.66 13.47
N ILE A 32 -13.87 -14.96 13.64
CA ILE A 32 -13.09 -15.98 12.90
C ILE A 32 -13.37 -15.88 11.41
N LEU A 33 -14.63 -15.85 10.99
CA LEU A 33 -15.01 -15.74 9.58
C LEU A 33 -14.51 -14.43 8.94
N GLU A 34 -14.56 -13.31 9.67
CA GLU A 34 -14.01 -12.02 9.21
C GLU A 34 -12.51 -12.11 8.97
N HIS A 35 -11.75 -12.71 9.90
CA HIS A 35 -10.28 -12.79 9.81
C HIS A 35 -9.79 -13.92 8.88
N GLU A 36 -10.54 -15.00 8.70
CA GLU A 36 -10.30 -16.02 7.66
C GLU A 36 -10.43 -15.38 6.26
N ARG A 37 -11.49 -14.60 6.02
CA ARG A 37 -11.66 -13.86 4.76
C ARG A 37 -10.54 -12.84 4.54
N LEU A 38 -10.14 -12.14 5.60
CA LEU A 38 -9.04 -11.17 5.56
C LEU A 38 -7.72 -11.84 5.14
N LEU A 39 -7.34 -12.92 5.83
CA LEU A 39 -6.14 -13.71 5.55
C LEU A 39 -6.18 -14.33 4.15
N GLN A 40 -7.32 -14.87 3.73
CA GLN A 40 -7.47 -15.45 2.40
C GLN A 40 -7.27 -14.40 1.30
N SER A 41 -7.80 -13.18 1.47
CA SER A 41 -7.56 -12.06 0.54
C SER A 41 -6.11 -11.59 0.57
N ASP A 42 -5.44 -11.56 1.73
CA ASP A 42 -4.03 -11.21 1.81
C ASP A 42 -3.14 -12.20 1.03
N LEU A 43 -3.44 -13.51 1.14
CA LEU A 43 -2.66 -14.59 0.52
C LEU A 43 -2.71 -14.63 -1.01
N GLU A 44 -3.68 -13.94 -1.63
CA GLU A 44 -3.74 -13.74 -3.09
C GLU A 44 -2.57 -12.87 -3.58
N PHE A 45 -2.14 -11.88 -2.78
CA PHE A 45 -1.04 -10.96 -3.08
C PHE A 45 0.32 -11.41 -2.54
N ILE A 46 0.37 -12.51 -1.78
CA ILE A 46 1.59 -13.00 -1.13
C ILE A 46 2.19 -14.14 -1.95
N PRO A 47 3.47 -14.03 -2.40
CA PRO A 47 4.20 -15.10 -3.06
C PRO A 47 4.22 -16.38 -2.22
N GLU A 48 4.10 -17.54 -2.87
CA GLU A 48 3.90 -18.83 -2.19
C GLU A 48 5.00 -19.16 -1.15
N GLU A 49 6.23 -18.74 -1.42
CA GLU A 49 7.40 -18.86 -0.53
C GLU A 49 7.23 -18.11 0.80
N GLU A 50 6.63 -16.91 0.79
CA GLU A 50 6.44 -16.06 1.98
C GLU A 50 5.15 -16.43 2.77
N ARG A 51 4.21 -17.18 2.18
CA ARG A 51 2.87 -17.46 2.77
C ARG A 51 2.93 -18.09 4.16
N ASN A 52 3.76 -19.11 4.36
CA ASN A 52 3.84 -19.82 5.65
C ASN A 52 4.33 -18.91 6.79
N LEU A 53 5.28 -18.03 6.50
CA LEU A 53 5.76 -17.04 7.47
C LEU A 53 4.68 -16.00 7.75
N TYR A 54 4.00 -15.51 6.71
CA TYR A 54 2.90 -14.56 6.86
C TYR A 54 1.76 -15.12 7.73
N ILE A 55 1.29 -16.33 7.45
CA ILE A 55 0.24 -17.01 8.23
C ILE A 55 0.67 -17.12 9.70
N LYS A 56 1.88 -17.62 9.99
CA LYS A 56 2.40 -17.73 11.36
C LYS A 56 2.44 -16.38 12.08
N THR A 57 2.82 -15.30 11.38
CA THR A 57 2.87 -13.95 11.97
C THR A 57 1.47 -13.35 12.16
N PHE A 58 0.55 -13.55 11.20
CA PHE A 58 -0.86 -13.15 11.30
C PHE A 58 -1.52 -13.84 12.50
N GLU A 59 -1.36 -15.16 12.62
CA GLU A 59 -1.87 -15.96 13.74
C GLU A 59 -1.35 -15.46 15.10
N ASN A 60 -0.07 -15.11 15.18
CA ASN A 60 0.51 -14.52 16.39
C ASN A 60 -0.11 -13.15 16.72
N TYR A 61 -0.28 -12.25 15.75
CA TYR A 61 -0.95 -10.97 16.01
C TYR A 61 -2.42 -11.14 16.42
N PHE A 62 -3.16 -12.00 15.72
CA PHE A 62 -4.56 -12.34 16.03
C PHE A 62 -4.70 -12.92 17.45
N THR A 63 -3.82 -13.85 17.82
CA THR A 63 -3.75 -14.42 19.18
C THR A 63 -3.49 -13.37 20.25
N ASN A 64 -2.49 -12.50 20.03
CA ASN A 64 -2.14 -11.42 20.97
C ASN A 64 -3.27 -10.37 21.12
N TRP A 65 -4.04 -10.14 20.06
CA TRP A 65 -5.24 -9.31 20.10
C TRP A 65 -6.37 -9.96 20.89
N LEU A 66 -6.69 -11.24 20.66
CA LEU A 66 -7.70 -11.96 21.43
C LEU A 66 -7.39 -12.01 22.94
N TYR A 67 -6.12 -12.24 23.33
CA TYR A 67 -5.68 -12.16 24.74
C TYR A 67 -5.73 -10.76 25.37
N ALA A 68 -5.83 -9.70 24.55
CA ALA A 68 -6.10 -8.35 25.05
C ALA A 68 -7.61 -8.11 25.18
N LEU A 69 -8.39 -8.58 24.21
CA LEU A 69 -9.84 -8.51 24.18
C LEU A 69 -10.51 -9.28 25.33
N GLU A 70 -9.95 -10.44 25.72
CA GLU A 70 -10.37 -11.23 26.90
C GLU A 70 -10.36 -10.44 28.22
N LYS A 71 -9.48 -9.42 28.31
CA LYS A 71 -9.34 -8.55 29.49
C LYS A 71 -10.29 -7.35 29.46
N CYS A 72 -10.99 -7.15 28.36
CA CYS A 72 -12.00 -6.11 28.23
C CYS A 72 -13.29 -6.55 28.91
N SER A 73 -14.10 -5.59 29.36
CA SER A 73 -15.38 -5.90 30.01
C SER A 73 -16.40 -4.80 29.76
N SER A 74 -17.64 -5.20 29.49
CA SER A 74 -18.77 -4.31 29.22
C SER A 74 -19.70 -4.27 30.42
N SER A 75 -20.04 -3.07 30.88
CA SER A 75 -21.01 -2.86 31.98
C SER A 75 -22.44 -3.30 31.62
N ALA A 76 -22.72 -3.57 30.34
CA ALA A 76 -23.96 -4.23 29.91
C ALA A 76 -23.96 -5.72 30.27
N VAL A 77 -22.81 -6.39 30.21
CA VAL A 77 -22.64 -7.84 30.48
C VAL A 77 -22.34 -8.10 31.95
N THR A 78 -21.44 -7.31 32.55
CA THR A 78 -21.02 -7.48 33.96
C THR A 78 -21.88 -6.71 34.96
N GLY A 79 -22.83 -5.91 34.48
CA GLY A 79 -23.69 -5.05 35.29
C GLY A 79 -23.06 -3.69 35.63
N ARG A 80 -23.92 -2.72 35.93
CA ARG A 80 -23.51 -1.33 36.21
C ARG A 80 -23.00 -1.11 37.64
N SER A 81 -23.43 -1.95 38.60
CA SER A 81 -23.09 -1.78 40.01
C SER A 81 -21.59 -1.98 40.24
N ARG A 82 -20.93 -0.97 40.83
CA ARG A 82 -19.48 -0.95 41.12
C ARG A 82 -18.56 -1.14 39.90
N PHE A 83 -19.05 -0.93 38.67
CA PHE A 83 -18.24 -1.06 37.46
C PHE A 83 -17.16 0.04 37.38
N ASN A 84 -15.88 -0.35 37.40
CA ASN A 84 -14.76 0.60 37.32
C ASN A 84 -14.48 0.99 35.86
N VAL A 85 -15.10 2.09 35.42
CA VAL A 85 -14.97 2.65 34.06
C VAL A 85 -13.51 2.92 33.69
N GLN A 86 -12.71 3.51 34.59
CA GLN A 86 -11.29 3.81 34.30
C GLN A 86 -10.46 2.54 34.07
N LYS A 87 -10.76 1.44 34.80
CA LYS A 87 -10.09 0.15 34.60
C LYS A 87 -10.49 -0.49 33.27
N SER A 88 -11.78 -0.46 32.92
CA SER A 88 -12.27 -0.96 31.62
C SER A 88 -11.69 -0.15 30.45
N GLN A 89 -11.65 1.19 30.54
CA GLN A 89 -11.03 2.01 29.51
C GLN A 89 -9.54 1.68 29.32
N LYS A 90 -8.80 1.40 30.40
CA LYS A 90 -7.39 0.96 30.30
C LYS A 90 -7.22 -0.38 29.59
N THR A 91 -8.14 -1.34 29.76
CA THR A 91 -8.05 -2.62 29.02
C THR A 91 -8.51 -2.47 27.58
N ASN A 92 -9.57 -1.70 27.30
CA ASN A 92 -10.00 -1.37 25.93
C ASN A 92 -8.88 -0.66 25.15
N ASN A 93 -8.23 0.37 25.73
CA ASN A 93 -7.10 1.06 25.07
C ASN A 93 -5.91 0.11 24.79
N ALA A 94 -5.71 -0.92 25.62
CA ALA A 94 -4.65 -1.90 25.42
C ALA A 94 -5.00 -2.91 24.30
N GLU A 95 -6.26 -3.31 24.19
CA GLU A 95 -6.80 -4.11 23.09
C GLU A 95 -6.73 -3.34 21.75
N GLU A 96 -7.25 -2.12 21.72
CA GLU A 96 -7.19 -1.23 20.55
C GLU A 96 -5.75 -1.06 20.06
N ARG A 97 -4.79 -0.89 20.98
CA ARG A 97 -3.37 -0.85 20.64
C ARG A 97 -2.88 -2.13 19.97
N ARG A 98 -3.27 -3.32 20.45
CA ARG A 98 -2.89 -4.60 19.81
C ARG A 98 -3.52 -4.75 18.43
N TYR A 99 -4.77 -4.35 18.26
CA TYR A 99 -5.45 -4.36 16.97
C TYR A 99 -4.78 -3.40 15.96
N ASN A 100 -4.42 -2.20 16.42
CA ASN A 100 -3.69 -1.22 15.61
C ASN A 100 -2.27 -1.69 15.25
N GLU A 101 -1.56 -2.35 16.17
CA GLU A 101 -0.25 -2.99 15.89
C GLU A 101 -0.39 -4.06 14.78
N PHE A 102 -1.40 -4.93 14.88
CA PHE A 102 -1.73 -5.95 13.88
C PHE A 102 -2.07 -5.36 12.51
N GLN A 103 -3.01 -4.41 12.44
CA GLN A 103 -3.42 -3.78 11.18
C GLN A 103 -2.29 -2.93 10.56
N SER A 104 -1.47 -2.27 11.37
CA SER A 104 -0.25 -1.57 10.92
C SER A 104 0.73 -2.55 10.26
N TRP A 105 1.01 -3.69 10.90
CA TRP A 105 1.88 -4.72 10.33
C TRP A 105 1.33 -5.22 8.99
N ARG A 106 0.06 -5.65 8.95
CA ARG A 106 -0.60 -6.16 7.74
C ARG A 106 -0.49 -5.17 6.57
N LYS A 107 -0.89 -3.90 6.78
CA LYS A 107 -0.84 -2.84 5.75
C LYS A 107 0.60 -2.56 5.27
N LYS A 108 1.58 -2.57 6.17
CA LYS A 108 2.99 -2.35 5.82
C LYS A 108 3.56 -3.50 4.99
N THR A 109 3.26 -4.74 5.34
CA THR A 109 3.70 -5.93 4.62
C THR A 109 3.14 -5.96 3.19
N LEU A 110 1.83 -5.77 3.02
CA LEU A 110 1.19 -5.75 1.69
C LEU A 110 1.74 -4.61 0.81
N LYS A 111 1.92 -3.41 1.38
CA LYS A 111 2.53 -2.28 0.65
C LYS A 111 3.98 -2.54 0.24
N ALA A 112 4.75 -3.27 1.06
CA ALA A 112 6.11 -3.66 0.72
C ALA A 112 6.12 -4.66 -0.46
N LEU A 113 5.21 -5.63 -0.48
CA LEU A 113 5.03 -6.57 -1.60
C LEU A 113 4.62 -5.83 -2.89
N GLU A 114 3.60 -4.97 -2.83
CA GLU A 114 3.17 -4.12 -3.96
C GLU A 114 4.34 -3.27 -4.53
N THR A 115 5.22 -2.78 -3.65
CA THR A 115 6.41 -2.01 -4.07
C THR A 115 7.48 -2.90 -4.71
N LYS A 116 7.70 -4.12 -4.19
CA LYS A 116 8.57 -5.13 -4.83
C LYS A 116 8.05 -5.47 -6.23
N GLU A 117 6.76 -5.77 -6.37
CA GLU A 117 6.15 -6.09 -7.67
C GLU A 117 6.28 -4.95 -8.68
N LYS A 118 5.97 -3.71 -8.29
CA LYS A 118 6.15 -2.53 -9.18
C LYS A 118 7.61 -2.31 -9.60
N THR A 119 8.57 -2.74 -8.79
CA THR A 119 10.00 -2.66 -9.12
C THR A 119 10.45 -3.81 -10.03
N ASN A 120 9.83 -4.98 -9.88
CA ASN A 120 10.13 -6.20 -10.65
C ASN A 120 9.36 -6.30 -11.97
N GLN A 121 8.27 -5.54 -12.15
CA GLN A 121 7.58 -5.42 -13.44
C GLN A 121 8.58 -4.96 -14.50
N PRO A 122 8.62 -5.59 -15.68
CA PRO A 122 9.59 -5.26 -16.71
C PRO A 122 9.41 -3.80 -17.11
N ALA A 123 10.48 -3.03 -16.95
CA ALA A 123 10.62 -1.65 -17.37
C ALA A 123 9.84 -1.38 -18.67
N LYS A 124 8.76 -0.60 -18.60
CA LYS A 124 7.93 -0.31 -19.78
C LYS A 124 8.85 0.32 -20.82
N LYS A 125 9.03 -0.37 -21.96
CA LYS A 125 10.05 -0.02 -22.96
C LYS A 125 9.95 1.47 -23.28
N SER A 126 11.07 2.16 -23.25
CA SER A 126 11.11 3.57 -23.59
C SER A 126 10.72 3.73 -25.05
N GLU A 127 9.63 4.43 -25.31
CA GLU A 127 9.19 4.77 -26.66
C GLU A 127 10.02 5.97 -27.15
N GLU A 128 10.42 5.96 -28.42
CA GLU A 128 11.14 7.07 -29.05
C GLU A 128 10.34 7.58 -30.25
N LYS A 129 10.17 8.90 -30.35
CA LYS A 129 9.56 9.57 -31.50
C LYS A 129 10.57 10.54 -32.12
N VAL A 130 11.04 10.20 -33.31
CA VAL A 130 11.98 11.03 -34.09
C VAL A 130 11.24 12.23 -34.70
N PHE A 131 11.92 13.35 -34.81
CA PHE A 131 11.46 14.57 -35.47
C PHE A 131 12.63 15.27 -36.17
N ASP A 132 12.36 16.29 -36.97
CA ASP A 132 13.44 16.99 -37.67
C ASP A 132 14.34 17.76 -36.68
N GLY A 133 15.64 17.50 -36.73
CA GLY A 133 16.59 18.00 -35.73
C GLY A 133 16.69 17.22 -34.41
N GLY A 134 15.95 16.12 -34.16
CA GLY A 134 16.10 15.37 -32.90
C GLY A 134 15.18 14.16 -32.64
N LYS A 135 15.08 13.76 -31.36
CA LYS A 135 14.12 12.75 -30.88
C LYS A 135 13.57 13.02 -29.48
N ILE A 136 12.30 12.67 -29.28
CA ILE A 136 11.62 12.66 -27.99
C ILE A 136 11.68 11.23 -27.43
N ILE A 137 12.12 11.07 -26.18
CA ILE A 137 12.22 9.79 -25.46
C ILE A 137 11.23 9.79 -24.30
N TYR A 138 10.33 8.81 -24.29
CA TYR A 138 9.32 8.58 -23.26
C TYR A 138 9.88 7.59 -22.23
N ASN A 139 10.58 8.11 -21.21
CA ASN A 139 11.19 7.28 -20.18
C ASN A 139 10.18 7.03 -19.04
N TYR A 140 9.35 6.00 -19.22
CA TYR A 140 8.33 5.60 -18.25
C TYR A 140 8.91 5.24 -16.88
N ASN A 141 10.08 4.58 -16.83
CA ASN A 141 10.69 4.11 -15.58
C ASN A 141 11.15 5.28 -14.67
N LEU A 142 11.73 6.32 -15.28
CA LEU A 142 12.14 7.53 -14.56
C LEU A 142 11.00 8.56 -14.41
N ASN A 143 9.82 8.27 -14.98
CA ASN A 143 8.72 9.23 -15.13
C ASN A 143 9.18 10.56 -15.77
N ARG A 144 9.99 10.47 -16.84
CA ARG A 144 10.55 11.62 -17.56
C ARG A 144 10.23 11.61 -19.04
N LEU A 145 9.83 12.78 -19.54
CA LEU A 145 9.88 13.08 -20.97
C LEU A 145 11.21 13.77 -21.25
N GLN A 146 11.99 13.22 -22.18
CA GLN A 146 13.30 13.74 -22.56
C GLN A 146 13.30 14.15 -24.04
N ILE A 147 13.97 15.24 -24.39
CA ILE A 147 14.13 15.73 -25.75
C ILE A 147 15.64 15.84 -26.02
N LEU A 148 16.10 15.08 -27.01
CA LEU A 148 17.45 15.13 -27.55
C LEU A 148 17.40 15.90 -28.87
N PHE A 149 18.22 16.95 -28.99
CA PHE A 149 18.47 17.63 -30.26
C PHE A 149 19.81 17.18 -30.82
N ASN A 150 19.90 17.04 -32.15
CA ASN A 150 21.12 16.61 -32.84
C ASN A 150 22.22 17.68 -32.80
N GLN A 151 21.82 18.95 -32.75
CA GLN A 151 22.70 20.11 -32.59
C GLN A 151 22.19 21.00 -31.44
N LYS A 152 22.92 22.06 -31.11
CA LYS A 152 22.48 23.03 -30.10
C LYS A 152 21.25 23.78 -30.67
N PRO A 153 20.05 23.68 -30.03
CA PRO A 153 18.89 24.44 -30.50
C PRO A 153 19.09 25.94 -30.29
N ASP A 154 18.37 26.74 -31.07
CA ASP A 154 18.47 28.20 -31.02
C ASP A 154 17.92 28.79 -29.72
N SER A 155 18.28 30.05 -29.42
CA SER A 155 17.95 30.75 -28.17
C SER A 155 16.44 30.79 -27.92
N GLU A 156 15.63 31.04 -28.95
CA GLU A 156 14.16 31.06 -28.84
C GLU A 156 13.59 29.69 -28.43
N ILE A 157 14.12 28.60 -28.99
CA ILE A 157 13.72 27.23 -28.63
C ILE A 157 14.14 26.91 -27.20
N ILE A 158 15.34 27.34 -26.78
CA ILE A 158 15.84 27.20 -25.41
C ILE A 158 14.94 27.95 -24.41
N GLU A 159 14.48 29.15 -24.75
CA GLU A 159 13.54 29.91 -23.92
C GLU A 159 12.17 29.25 -23.86
N ASN A 160 11.63 28.78 -24.98
CA ASN A 160 10.38 28.03 -25.03
C ASN A 160 10.45 26.72 -24.22
N LEU A 161 11.57 25.99 -24.26
CA LEU A 161 11.81 24.81 -23.41
C LEU A 161 11.79 25.17 -21.92
N LYS A 162 12.51 26.23 -21.52
CA LYS A 162 12.53 26.72 -20.13
C LYS A 162 11.14 27.18 -19.66
N LYS A 163 10.41 27.93 -20.50
CA LYS A 163 9.04 28.43 -20.25
C LYS A 163 8.06 27.30 -20.00
N HIS A 164 8.19 26.19 -20.73
CA HIS A 164 7.42 24.96 -20.49
C HIS A 164 8.02 24.06 -19.40
N GLY A 165 9.03 24.52 -18.65
CA GLY A 165 9.58 23.81 -17.49
C GLY A 165 10.50 22.63 -17.83
N PHE A 166 10.99 22.51 -19.07
CA PHE A 166 12.07 21.57 -19.37
C PHE A 166 13.39 22.08 -18.79
N ARG A 167 14.13 21.19 -18.13
CA ARG A 167 15.45 21.48 -17.57
C ARG A 167 16.53 20.73 -18.33
N TRP A 168 17.63 21.41 -18.64
CA TRP A 168 18.80 20.78 -19.25
C TRP A 168 19.47 19.79 -18.27
N SER A 169 19.88 18.63 -18.79
CA SER A 169 20.62 17.61 -18.05
C SER A 169 22.01 17.44 -18.66
N PRO A 170 23.08 18.06 -18.10
CA PRO A 170 24.42 17.99 -18.67
C PRO A 170 24.95 16.55 -18.82
N LYS A 171 24.66 15.68 -17.85
CA LYS A 171 25.09 14.27 -17.83
C LYS A 171 24.50 13.46 -18.98
N ASN A 172 23.24 13.71 -19.31
CA ASN A 172 22.49 12.94 -20.32
C ASN A 172 22.41 13.69 -21.68
N ARG A 173 22.84 14.95 -21.73
CA ARG A 173 22.75 15.86 -22.88
C ARG A 173 21.33 16.00 -23.47
N VAL A 174 20.31 15.99 -22.60
CA VAL A 174 18.89 16.13 -22.97
C VAL A 174 18.19 17.22 -22.17
N TRP A 175 17.16 17.80 -22.77
CA TRP A 175 16.14 18.57 -22.05
C TRP A 175 15.11 17.62 -21.45
N GLN A 176 14.80 17.74 -20.16
CA GLN A 176 13.89 16.80 -19.49
C GLN A 176 12.96 17.48 -18.47
N ARG A 177 11.75 16.94 -18.34
CA ARG A 177 10.82 17.21 -17.21
C ARG A 177 9.99 15.97 -16.89
N GLN A 178 9.12 16.05 -15.88
CA GLN A 178 8.24 14.94 -15.51
C GLN A 178 7.28 14.57 -16.65
N LEU A 179 7.13 13.28 -16.93
CA LEU A 179 6.17 12.79 -17.91
C LEU A 179 4.74 13.04 -17.39
N THR A 180 4.00 13.83 -18.15
CA THR A 180 2.62 14.27 -17.88
C THR A 180 1.93 14.51 -19.23
N GLU A 181 0.63 14.77 -19.29
CA GLU A 181 -0.01 15.14 -20.56
C GLU A 181 0.45 16.50 -21.06
N ASN A 182 0.55 17.50 -20.16
CA ASN A 182 1.12 18.81 -20.45
C ASN A 182 2.59 18.70 -20.88
N ALA A 183 3.32 17.77 -20.27
CA ALA A 183 4.48 17.02 -20.79
C ALA A 183 4.58 17.02 -22.32
N ILE A 184 3.70 16.19 -22.89
CA ILE A 184 3.69 15.72 -24.27
C ILE A 184 3.16 16.81 -25.21
N LYS A 185 2.10 17.53 -24.81
CA LYS A 185 1.52 18.62 -25.61
C LYS A 185 2.55 19.72 -25.92
N ALA A 186 3.30 20.19 -24.91
CA ALA A 186 4.31 21.21 -25.16
C ALA A 186 5.54 20.66 -25.91
N ALA A 187 5.91 19.39 -25.73
CA ALA A 187 6.97 18.79 -26.53
C ALA A 187 6.59 18.75 -28.02
N GLY A 188 5.34 18.38 -28.34
CA GLY A 188 4.80 18.42 -29.70
C GLY A 188 4.85 19.83 -30.30
N SER A 189 4.30 20.82 -29.59
CA SER A 189 4.31 22.21 -30.06
C SER A 189 5.72 22.78 -30.29
N ILE A 190 6.67 22.53 -29.38
CA ILE A 190 8.07 23.00 -29.54
C ILE A 190 8.75 22.33 -30.75
N VAL A 191 8.44 21.06 -31.02
CA VAL A 191 8.97 20.32 -32.17
C VAL A 191 8.33 20.76 -33.49
N GLU A 192 7.04 21.09 -33.49
CA GLU A 192 6.37 21.65 -34.67
C GLU A 192 6.89 23.04 -35.03
N SER A 193 7.23 23.87 -34.03
CA SER A 193 7.92 25.16 -34.20
C SER A 193 9.41 25.05 -34.57
N HIS A 194 9.96 23.85 -34.73
CA HIS A 194 11.37 23.62 -35.14
C HIS A 194 11.50 23.10 -36.58
N LYS A 195 10.39 23.00 -37.32
CA LYS A 195 10.37 22.79 -38.78
C LYS A 195 10.62 24.09 -39.54
#